data_AF-A0A518AUR0-F1
#
_entry.id   AF-A0A518AUR0-F1
#
_cell.length_a   1.000
_cell.length_b   1.000
_cell.length_c   1.000
_cell.angle_alpha   90.00
_cell.angle_beta   90.00
_cell.angle_gamma   90.00
#
_symmetry.space_group_name_H-M   'P 1'
#
loop_
_entity.id
_entity.type
_entity.pdbx_description
1 polymer ?
#
loop_
_entity_poly.entity_id
_entity_poly.type
_entity_poly.pdbx_seq_one_letter_code
_entity_poly.pdbx_strand_id
1 'polypeptide(L)'
;MCHRTIATSLASLVLLSLASMAGAQSTTKIVTGADGQSYRETRTVTQQLVPSTEYQTRQEQVLTPQTTTTYQTYQQTYLTPVTEYRWVSRRRGMLNPFVEPYWTHELEPFTRWESKPVTTQVPITNTQWVAGTRTVQTPITTYKSVPTETIVKVPVSAPQSTVPSLSPSTQPATAIASQPVRSLPIGGVQQMQSDPPRTAAGWNTVGGSRYR
;
A
#
# COMPACT_ATOMS: atom_id res chain seq x y z
N MET A 1 14.30 -8.73 42.83
CA MET A 1 13.74 -9.92 43.49
C MET A 1 12.25 -9.97 43.16
N CYS A 2 11.69 -11.16 42.91
CA CYS A 2 10.41 -11.46 42.20
C CYS A 2 10.58 -11.51 40.67
N HIS A 3 10.18 -12.54 39.93
CA HIS A 3 9.38 -13.73 40.23
C HIS A 3 9.77 -14.92 39.33
N ARG A 4 9.80 -16.11 39.97
CA ARG A 4 9.23 -17.40 39.54
C ARG A 4 9.52 -17.93 38.13
N THR A 5 10.41 -18.91 38.13
CA THR A 5 10.32 -20.22 37.48
C THR A 5 8.89 -20.71 37.18
N ILE A 6 8.64 -21.11 35.92
CA ILE A 6 7.62 -22.09 35.56
C ILE A 6 8.27 -23.15 34.68
N ALA A 7 8.11 -24.39 35.12
CA ALA A 7 8.68 -25.61 34.58
C ALA A 7 7.78 -26.22 33.49
N THR A 8 8.45 -26.88 32.53
CA THR A 8 8.10 -28.15 31.86
C THR A 8 6.63 -28.46 31.52
N SER A 9 6.36 -28.71 30.23
CA SER A 9 5.69 -29.95 29.81
C SER A 9 5.91 -30.27 28.33
N LEU A 10 6.46 -31.45 28.10
CA LEU A 10 6.43 -32.22 26.86
C LEU A 10 4.98 -32.56 26.49
N ALA A 11 4.61 -32.37 25.23
CA ALA A 11 3.50 -33.11 24.62
C ALA A 11 3.80 -33.29 23.12
N SER A 12 4.42 -34.42 22.79
CA SER A 12 4.42 -34.98 21.45
C SER A 12 2.98 -35.35 21.07
N LEU A 13 2.49 -34.88 19.93
CA LEU A 13 1.40 -35.56 19.22
C LEU A 13 1.79 -35.72 17.75
N VAL A 14 2.14 -36.95 17.41
CA VAL A 14 2.25 -37.46 16.04
C VAL A 14 0.85 -37.47 15.43
N LEU A 15 0.63 -36.70 14.37
CA LEU A 15 -0.51 -36.83 13.47
C LEU A 15 0.01 -37.24 12.09
N LEU A 16 0.20 -38.55 11.95
CA LEU A 16 0.48 -39.21 10.68
C LEU A 16 -0.85 -39.71 10.10
N SER A 17 -0.97 -39.54 8.78
CA SER A 17 -1.98 -40.10 7.87
C SER A 17 -3.39 -39.49 7.92
N LEU A 18 -3.79 -38.87 6.81
CA LEU A 18 -4.57 -39.53 5.76
C LEU A 18 -4.31 -38.75 4.45
N ALA A 19 -3.45 -39.28 3.59
CA ALA A 19 -3.41 -38.84 2.20
C ALA A 19 -4.69 -39.37 1.54
N SER A 20 -5.72 -38.55 1.48
CA SER A 20 -6.92 -38.84 0.71
C SER A 20 -6.51 -38.92 -0.75
N MET A 21 -6.35 -40.13 -1.27
CA MET A 21 -6.23 -40.32 -2.72
C MET A 21 -7.55 -39.83 -3.31
N ALA A 22 -7.54 -38.63 -3.89
CA ALA A 22 -8.59 -38.16 -4.78
C ALA A 22 -8.54 -39.02 -6.04
N GLY A 23 -9.07 -40.25 -5.93
CA GLY A 23 -9.22 -41.16 -7.05
C GLY A 23 -10.21 -40.56 -8.02
N ALA A 24 -9.75 -40.20 -9.22
CA ALA A 24 -10.65 -39.86 -10.31
C ALA A 24 -11.60 -41.04 -10.54
N GLN A 25 -12.90 -40.86 -10.27
CA GLN A 25 -13.88 -41.89 -10.50
C GLN A 25 -14.10 -41.97 -12.01
N SER A 26 -13.65 -43.07 -12.61
CA SER A 26 -13.82 -43.33 -14.04
C SER A 26 -14.89 -44.39 -14.25
N THR A 27 -15.92 -44.06 -15.02
CA THR A 27 -16.98 -44.99 -15.39
C THR A 27 -16.91 -45.21 -16.90
N THR A 28 -16.70 -46.46 -17.30
CA THR A 28 -16.71 -46.86 -18.72
C THR A 28 -18.05 -47.48 -19.05
N LYS A 29 -18.75 -46.97 -20.07
CA LYS A 29 -19.97 -47.58 -20.61
C LYS A 29 -19.88 -47.68 -22.13
N ILE A 30 -20.45 -48.74 -22.70
CA ILE A 30 -20.65 -48.87 -24.14
C ILE A 30 -21.98 -48.20 -24.48
N VAL A 31 -21.95 -47.18 -25.34
CA VAL A 31 -23.13 -46.45 -25.80
C VAL A 31 -23.22 -46.55 -27.31
N THR A 32 -24.39 -46.96 -27.80
CA THR A 32 -24.69 -47.00 -29.24
C THR A 32 -25.07 -45.60 -29.69
N GLY A 33 -24.32 -45.03 -30.64
CA GLY A 33 -24.62 -43.73 -31.23
C GLY A 33 -25.82 -43.79 -32.18
N ALA A 34 -26.37 -42.64 -32.53
CA ALA A 34 -27.46 -42.53 -33.49
C ALA A 34 -27.11 -43.14 -34.87
N ASP A 35 -25.82 -43.20 -35.21
CA ASP A 35 -25.28 -43.75 -36.46
C ASP A 35 -25.08 -45.28 -36.43
N GLY A 36 -25.54 -45.97 -35.38
CA GLY A 36 -25.45 -47.43 -35.25
C GLY A 36 -24.05 -47.95 -34.84
N GLN A 37 -23.06 -47.06 -34.64
CA GLN A 37 -21.73 -47.44 -34.17
C GLN A 37 -21.65 -47.47 -32.63
N SER A 38 -20.91 -48.44 -32.11
CA SER A 38 -20.68 -48.61 -30.66
C SER A 38 -19.47 -47.79 -30.22
N TYR A 39 -19.67 -46.90 -29.25
CA TYR A 39 -18.60 -46.11 -28.64
C TYR A 39 -18.34 -46.58 -27.21
N ARG A 40 -17.06 -46.72 -26.86
CA ARG A 40 -16.61 -46.80 -25.48
C ARG A 40 -16.54 -45.39 -24.93
N GLU A 41 -17.51 -45.04 -24.09
CA GLU A 41 -17.57 -43.76 -23.39
C GLU A 41 -16.91 -43.94 -22.03
N THR A 42 -15.77 -43.27 -21.83
CA THR A 42 -15.09 -43.18 -20.54
C THR A 42 -15.40 -41.80 -19.95
N ARG A 43 -16.18 -41.78 -18.88
CA ARG A 43 -16.46 -40.57 -18.10
C ARG A 43 -15.50 -40.51 -16.94
N THR A 44 -14.75 -39.43 -16.84
CA THR A 44 -13.81 -39.18 -15.74
C THR A 44 -14.27 -37.95 -15.00
N VAL A 45 -14.60 -38.09 -13.72
CA VAL A 45 -14.92 -36.97 -12.84
C VAL A 45 -13.68 -36.60 -12.04
N THR A 46 -13.10 -35.43 -12.31
CA THR A 46 -11.96 -34.88 -11.58
C THR A 46 -12.37 -33.66 -10.77
N GLN A 47 -11.86 -33.54 -9.54
CA GLN A 47 -12.03 -32.35 -8.73
C GLN A 47 -11.06 -31.27 -9.19
N GLN A 48 -11.57 -30.22 -9.84
CA GLN A 48 -10.77 -29.07 -10.25
C GLN A 48 -10.89 -27.96 -9.21
N LEU A 49 -9.76 -27.43 -8.75
CA LEU A 49 -9.73 -26.28 -7.85
C LEU A 49 -9.94 -25.01 -8.66
N VAL A 50 -11.07 -24.33 -8.43
CA VAL A 50 -11.39 -23.05 -9.07
C VAL A 50 -11.19 -21.93 -8.04
N PRO A 51 -10.37 -20.90 -8.33
CA PRO A 51 -10.22 -19.77 -7.43
C PRO A 51 -11.51 -18.94 -7.42
N SER A 52 -12.04 -18.68 -6.23
CA SER A 52 -13.18 -17.82 -5.96
C SER A 52 -12.72 -16.66 -5.09
N THR A 53 -13.09 -15.43 -5.44
CA THR A 53 -12.75 -14.25 -4.62
C THR A 53 -13.95 -13.90 -3.76
N GLU A 54 -13.77 -13.89 -2.44
CA GLU A 54 -14.80 -13.51 -1.48
C GLU A 54 -14.31 -12.32 -0.66
N TYR A 55 -15.16 -11.31 -0.49
CA TYR A 55 -14.84 -10.16 0.35
C TYR A 55 -15.10 -10.50 1.80
N GLN A 56 -14.06 -10.43 2.64
CA GLN A 56 -14.21 -10.52 4.08
C GLN A 56 -14.15 -9.12 4.69
N THR A 57 -15.11 -8.81 5.55
CA THR A 57 -15.10 -7.58 6.34
C THR A 57 -14.19 -7.77 7.54
N ARG A 58 -13.16 -6.95 7.65
CA ARG A 58 -12.24 -6.89 8.81
C ARG A 58 -12.36 -5.53 9.47
N GLN A 59 -12.24 -5.51 10.79
CA GLN A 59 -12.10 -4.27 11.54
C GLN A 59 -10.62 -3.99 11.74
N GLU A 60 -10.17 -2.82 11.30
CA GLU A 60 -8.80 -2.36 11.46
C GLU A 60 -8.78 -1.14 12.37
N GLN A 61 -7.80 -1.10 13.27
CA GLN A 61 -7.57 0.07 14.12
C GLN A 61 -6.72 1.07 13.32
N VAL A 62 -7.29 2.24 13.04
CA VAL A 62 -6.64 3.32 12.31
C VAL A 62 -6.43 4.49 13.24
N LEU A 63 -5.18 4.92 13.39
CA LEU A 63 -4.87 6.15 14.11
C LEU A 63 -5.13 7.35 13.20
N THR A 64 -6.03 8.22 13.62
CA THR A 64 -6.35 9.48 12.91
C THR A 64 -5.74 10.65 13.68
N PRO A 65 -5.03 11.58 13.01
CA PRO A 65 -4.51 12.76 13.69
C PRO A 65 -5.66 13.72 13.97
N GLN A 66 -5.77 14.16 15.23
CA GLN A 66 -6.64 15.25 15.65
C GLN A 66 -5.78 16.41 16.13
N THR A 67 -5.89 17.55 15.45
CA THR A 67 -5.13 18.75 15.79
C THR A 67 -6.03 19.73 16.54
N THR A 68 -5.61 20.07 17.76
CA THR A 68 -6.29 21.05 18.61
C THR A 68 -5.40 22.27 18.77
N THR A 69 -5.96 23.45 18.53
CA THR A 69 -5.26 24.74 18.72
C THR A 69 -5.80 25.41 19.99
N THR A 70 -4.92 25.71 20.93
CA THR A 70 -5.26 26.45 22.15
C THR A 70 -4.45 27.73 22.21
N TYR A 71 -5.06 28.83 22.67
CA TYR A 71 -4.36 30.09 22.86
C TYR A 71 -3.78 30.15 24.27
N GLN A 72 -2.48 30.34 24.38
CA GLN A 72 -1.82 30.63 25.65
C GLN A 72 -1.48 32.10 25.75
N THR A 73 -1.86 32.69 26.88
CA THR A 73 -1.66 34.10 27.15
C THR A 73 -0.31 34.29 27.83
N TYR A 74 0.56 35.11 27.22
CA TYR A 74 1.87 35.48 27.76
C TYR A 74 1.92 36.98 28.01
N GLN A 75 2.56 37.38 29.09
CA GLN A 75 2.93 38.77 29.31
C GLN A 75 4.33 39.00 28.74
N GLN A 76 4.44 39.87 27.75
CA GLN A 76 5.69 40.29 27.16
C GLN A 76 5.89 41.78 27.41
N THR A 77 7.09 42.15 27.80
CA THR A 77 7.48 43.54 27.97
C THR A 77 8.18 44.03 26.72
N TYR A 78 7.67 45.07 26.06
CA TYR A 78 8.37 45.71 24.94
C TYR A 78 8.79 47.14 25.29
N LEU A 79 9.92 47.56 24.72
CA LEU A 79 10.41 48.91 24.82
C LEU A 79 9.77 49.76 23.73
N THR A 80 9.10 50.84 24.13
CA THR A 80 8.49 51.82 23.22
C THR A 80 9.24 53.13 23.33
N PRO A 81 9.63 53.76 22.21
CA PRO A 81 10.18 55.10 22.27
C PRO A 81 9.05 56.09 22.61
N VAL A 82 9.25 56.86 23.67
CA VAL A 82 8.39 57.97 24.05
C VAL A 82 9.18 59.24 23.84
N THR A 83 8.70 60.09 22.94
CA THR A 83 9.33 61.37 22.62
C THR A 83 8.55 62.48 23.30
N GLU A 84 9.24 63.24 24.13
CA GLU A 84 8.71 64.40 24.83
C GLU A 84 9.54 65.63 24.48
N TYR A 85 8.89 66.77 24.30
CA TYR A 85 9.58 68.02 24.05
C TYR A 85 9.99 68.67 25.37
N ARG A 86 11.27 69.02 25.49
CA ARG A 86 11.82 69.69 26.68
C ARG A 86 12.52 70.97 26.28
N TRP A 87 12.37 72.00 27.10
CA TRP A 87 13.17 73.21 26.96
C TRP A 87 14.61 72.90 27.35
N VAL A 88 15.53 73.07 26.40
CA VAL A 88 16.96 72.88 26.62
C VAL A 88 17.64 74.24 26.54
N SER A 89 18.36 74.59 27.60
CA SER A 89 19.15 75.82 27.66
C SER A 89 20.54 75.56 27.08
N ARG A 90 20.91 76.31 26.03
CA ARG A 90 22.25 76.24 25.43
C ARG A 90 22.92 77.61 25.52
N ARG A 91 24.19 77.62 25.95
CA ARG A 91 25.00 78.83 25.93
C ARG A 91 25.62 78.99 24.55
N ARG A 92 25.32 80.09 23.88
CA ARG A 92 25.87 80.41 22.54
C ARG A 92 27.01 81.43 22.67
N GLY A 93 27.87 81.51 21.65
CA GLY A 93 28.90 82.55 21.56
C GLY A 93 30.15 82.37 22.45
N MET A 94 30.29 81.26 23.19
CA MET A 94 31.39 81.09 24.16
C MET A 94 32.80 81.12 23.56
N LEU A 95 32.95 80.80 22.26
CA LEU A 95 34.23 80.81 21.54
C LEU A 95 34.41 82.03 20.64
N ASN A 96 33.41 82.94 20.55
CA ASN A 96 33.49 84.12 19.72
C ASN A 96 33.86 85.33 20.61
N PRO A 97 35.06 85.91 20.49
CA PRO A 97 35.48 87.03 21.34
C PRO A 97 34.78 88.35 21.01
N PHE A 98 34.02 88.42 19.91
CA PHE A 98 33.32 89.63 19.47
C PHE A 98 31.82 89.63 19.80
N VAL A 99 31.31 88.55 20.41
CA VAL A 99 29.89 88.42 20.78
C VAL A 99 29.81 88.03 22.24
N GLU A 100 29.00 88.75 23.01
CA GLU A 100 28.77 88.40 24.41
C GLU A 100 28.03 87.06 24.50
N PRO A 101 28.52 86.06 25.27
CA PRO A 101 27.84 84.78 25.40
C PRO A 101 26.46 84.94 26.03
N TYR A 102 25.43 84.42 25.37
CA TYR A 102 24.05 84.51 25.81
C TYR A 102 23.40 83.12 25.90
N TRP A 103 22.32 83.04 26.68
CA TRP A 103 21.51 81.83 26.82
C TRP A 103 20.39 81.81 25.79
N THR A 104 20.23 80.70 25.10
CA THR A 104 19.02 80.40 24.31
C THR A 104 18.27 79.25 24.93
N HIS A 105 16.95 79.31 24.84
CA HIS A 105 16.06 78.21 25.19
C HIS A 105 15.42 77.73 23.90
N GLU A 106 15.64 76.47 23.56
CA GLU A 106 15.09 75.83 22.37
C GLU A 106 14.30 74.60 22.81
N LEU A 107 13.17 74.35 22.16
CA LEU A 107 12.35 73.18 22.43
C LEU A 107 12.91 72.00 21.64
N GLU A 108 13.48 71.02 22.34
CA GLU A 108 14.13 69.87 21.70
C GLU A 108 13.38 68.58 21.99
N PRO A 109 13.25 67.66 21.01
CA PRO A 109 12.67 66.35 21.25
C PRO A 109 13.66 65.49 22.04
N PHE A 110 13.21 64.97 23.17
CA PHE A 110 13.92 63.99 23.98
C PHE A 110 13.20 62.65 23.90
N THR A 111 13.85 61.64 23.31
CA THR A 111 13.31 60.29 23.21
C THR A 111 13.87 59.41 24.32
N ARG A 112 12.99 58.82 25.13
CA ARG A 112 13.36 57.79 26.10
C ARG A 112 12.61 56.49 25.84
N TRP A 113 13.23 55.38 26.18
CA TRP A 113 12.62 54.06 26.05
C TRP A 113 11.82 53.73 27.31
N GLU A 114 10.51 53.52 27.14
CA GLU A 114 9.64 53.06 28.21
C GLU A 114 9.27 51.60 28.02
N SER A 115 9.35 50.86 29.11
CA SER A 115 8.92 49.47 29.21
C SER A 115 7.41 49.39 29.36
N LYS A 116 6.71 48.78 28.40
CA LYS A 116 5.26 48.55 28.45
C LYS A 116 4.95 47.06 28.50
N PRO A 117 4.27 46.56 29.54
CA PRO A 117 3.80 45.19 29.57
C PRO A 117 2.62 45.05 28.61
N VAL A 118 2.66 44.05 27.75
CA VAL A 118 1.56 43.70 26.85
C VAL A 118 1.28 42.21 26.88
N THR A 119 -0.01 41.92 26.95
CA THR A 119 -0.53 40.57 26.96
C THR A 119 -0.70 40.11 25.51
N THR A 120 0.09 39.11 25.10
CA THR A 120 0.02 38.51 23.76
C THR A 120 -0.55 37.11 23.87
N GLN A 121 -1.41 36.72 22.93
CA GLN A 121 -1.91 35.36 22.81
C GLN A 121 -1.12 34.62 21.75
N VAL A 122 -0.47 33.53 22.15
CA VAL A 122 0.30 32.67 21.25
C VAL A 122 -0.51 31.39 21.01
N PRO A 123 -0.81 31.03 19.75
CA PRO A 123 -1.48 29.78 19.44
C PRO A 123 -0.51 28.62 19.63
N ILE A 124 -0.92 27.61 20.39
CA ILE A 124 -0.21 26.35 20.54
C ILE A 124 -1.05 25.25 19.89
N THR A 125 -0.48 24.62 18.89
CA THR A 125 -1.10 23.53 18.15
C THR A 125 -0.57 22.19 18.67
N ASN A 126 -1.46 21.36 19.21
CA ASN A 126 -1.13 20.00 19.62
C ASN A 126 -1.81 19.01 18.69
N THR A 127 -1.06 18.01 18.20
CA THR A 127 -1.61 16.92 17.40
C THR A 127 -1.63 15.65 18.23
N GLN A 128 -2.82 15.11 18.45
CA GLN A 128 -3.05 13.86 19.17
C GLN A 128 -3.51 12.79 18.18
N TRP A 129 -2.91 11.60 18.25
CA TRP A 129 -3.35 10.45 17.47
C TRP A 129 -4.47 9.74 18.21
N VAL A 130 -5.66 9.71 17.62
CA VAL A 130 -6.84 9.06 18.20
C VAL A 130 -7.12 7.77 17.43
N ALA A 131 -7.27 6.67 18.17
CA ALA A 131 -7.64 5.39 17.59
C ALA A 131 -9.11 5.42 17.15
N GLY A 132 -9.33 5.22 15.85
CA GLY A 132 -10.63 4.90 15.28
C GLY A 132 -10.65 3.44 14.82
N THR A 133 -11.84 2.88 14.69
CA THR A 133 -12.05 1.60 14.01
C THR A 133 -12.59 1.89 12.61
N ARG A 134 -12.02 1.21 11.62
CA ARG A 134 -12.52 1.26 10.24
C ARG A 134 -12.83 -0.17 9.80
N THR A 135 -13.99 -0.36 9.19
CA THR A 135 -14.31 -1.60 8.49
C THR A 135 -13.71 -1.54 7.09
N VAL A 136 -12.87 -2.53 6.77
CA VAL A 136 -12.26 -2.68 5.45
C VAL A 136 -12.72 -4.02 4.87
N GLN A 137 -13.12 -4.02 3.61
CA GLN A 137 -13.42 -5.24 2.88
C GLN A 137 -12.15 -5.68 2.14
N THR A 138 -11.57 -6.79 2.57
CA THR A 138 -10.40 -7.37 1.93
C THR A 138 -10.83 -8.53 1.05
N PRO A 139 -10.50 -8.54 -0.25
CA PRO A 139 -10.74 -9.70 -1.10
C PRO A 139 -9.80 -10.83 -0.68
N ILE A 140 -10.36 -12.00 -0.42
CA ILE A 140 -9.59 -13.21 -0.11
C ILE A 140 -9.92 -14.25 -1.16
N THR A 141 -8.88 -14.79 -1.79
CA THR A 141 -9.00 -15.86 -2.77
C THR A 141 -9.09 -17.19 -2.05
N THR A 142 -10.23 -17.87 -2.16
CA THR A 142 -10.44 -19.23 -1.67
C THR A 142 -10.55 -20.18 -2.86
N TYR A 143 -10.03 -21.40 -2.73
CA TYR A 143 -10.14 -22.43 -3.76
C TYR A 143 -11.30 -23.35 -3.44
N LYS A 144 -12.26 -23.47 -4.35
CA LYS A 144 -13.38 -24.41 -4.22
C LYS A 144 -13.15 -25.57 -5.19
N SER A 145 -13.29 -26.80 -4.71
CA SER A 145 -13.25 -27.99 -5.55
C SER A 145 -14.58 -28.12 -6.29
N VAL A 146 -14.54 -28.01 -7.62
CA VAL A 146 -15.71 -28.19 -8.49
C VAL A 146 -15.51 -29.49 -9.27
N PRO A 147 -16.48 -30.44 -9.24
CA PRO A 147 -16.38 -31.65 -10.04
C PRO A 147 -16.50 -31.28 -11.52
N THR A 148 -15.48 -31.64 -12.28
CA THR A 148 -15.45 -31.46 -13.74
C THR A 148 -15.51 -32.83 -14.39
N GLU A 149 -16.55 -33.06 -15.21
CA GLU A 149 -16.74 -34.31 -15.96
C GLU A 149 -16.08 -34.17 -17.34
N THR A 150 -15.10 -35.03 -17.61
CA THR A 150 -14.50 -35.17 -18.95
C THR A 150 -15.00 -36.46 -19.58
N ILE A 151 -15.64 -36.35 -20.74
CA ILE A 151 -16.20 -37.50 -21.46
C ILE A 151 -15.32 -37.77 -22.69
N VAL A 152 -14.64 -38.91 -22.70
CA VAL A 152 -13.86 -39.37 -23.85
C VAL A 152 -14.62 -40.51 -24.52
N LYS A 153 -14.91 -40.37 -25.82
CA LYS A 153 -15.58 -41.39 -26.64
C LYS A 153 -14.58 -41.98 -27.63
N VAL A 154 -14.41 -43.29 -27.60
CA VAL A 154 -13.55 -44.03 -28.54
C VAL A 154 -14.40 -45.06 -29.29
N PRO A 155 -14.37 -45.12 -30.62
CA PRO A 155 -15.11 -46.12 -31.38
C PRO A 155 -14.56 -47.53 -31.07
N VAL A 156 -15.45 -48.48 -30.81
CA VAL A 156 -15.09 -49.90 -30.68
C VAL A 156 -15.33 -50.54 -32.03
N SER A 157 -14.26 -50.91 -32.73
CA SER A 157 -14.33 -51.57 -34.03
C SER A 157 -15.22 -52.82 -33.96
N ALA A 158 -16.18 -52.91 -34.88
CA ALA A 158 -17.01 -54.10 -35.08
C ALA A 158 -16.13 -55.30 -35.50
N PRO A 159 -16.51 -56.54 -35.16
CA PRO A 159 -15.80 -57.72 -35.65
C PRO A 159 -16.03 -57.87 -37.15
N GLN A 160 -14.99 -57.66 -37.96
CA GLN A 160 -14.96 -58.08 -39.36
C GLN A 160 -13.89 -59.17 -39.55
N SER A 161 -14.42 -60.38 -39.69
CA SER A 161 -14.09 -61.39 -40.71
C SER A 161 -12.62 -61.67 -41.06
N THR A 162 -12.26 -62.93 -40.85
CA THR A 162 -11.04 -63.61 -41.30
C THR A 162 -10.71 -63.39 -42.78
N VAL A 163 -9.52 -62.85 -43.07
CA VAL A 163 -8.81 -62.97 -44.37
C VAL A 163 -7.31 -63.17 -44.05
N PRO A 164 -6.58 -64.10 -44.70
CA PRO A 164 -5.25 -64.48 -44.23
C PRO A 164 -4.11 -63.59 -44.74
N SER A 165 -3.17 -63.33 -43.82
CA SER A 165 -1.70 -63.24 -43.98
C SER A 165 -1.09 -62.37 -45.08
N LEU A 166 -0.35 -61.33 -44.65
CA LEU A 166 1.06 -61.09 -45.02
C LEU A 166 1.74 -60.25 -43.92
N SER A 167 2.76 -60.80 -43.28
CA SER A 167 3.69 -60.12 -42.34
C SER A 167 5.03 -59.82 -43.06
N PRO A 168 6.01 -59.10 -42.49
CA PRO A 168 6.00 -58.08 -41.44
C PRO A 168 6.78 -56.79 -41.85
N SER A 169 6.90 -55.86 -40.90
CA SER A 169 7.85 -54.71 -40.87
C SER A 169 7.41 -53.45 -41.60
N THR A 170 7.03 -52.43 -40.81
CA THR A 170 7.68 -51.12 -40.75
C THR A 170 6.99 -50.32 -39.65
N GLN A 171 7.76 -49.91 -38.63
CA GLN A 171 7.32 -48.99 -37.59
C GLN A 171 6.66 -47.74 -38.21
N PRO A 172 5.50 -47.26 -37.73
CA PRO A 172 5.18 -45.87 -37.89
C PRO A 172 6.09 -45.07 -36.95
N ALA A 173 7.13 -44.46 -37.51
CA ALA A 173 7.83 -43.37 -36.87
C ALA A 173 6.80 -42.24 -36.66
N THR A 174 6.35 -42.07 -35.42
CA THR A 174 5.72 -40.83 -34.98
C THR A 174 6.78 -39.74 -35.09
N ALA A 175 6.73 -38.97 -36.19
CA ALA A 175 7.42 -37.69 -36.28
C ALA A 175 6.77 -36.74 -35.25
N ILE A 176 7.29 -36.78 -34.03
CA ILE A 176 7.17 -35.67 -33.09
C ILE A 176 7.89 -34.51 -33.75
N ALA A 177 7.13 -33.54 -34.24
CA ALA A 177 7.66 -32.24 -34.62
C ALA A 177 8.12 -31.54 -33.33
N SER A 178 9.33 -31.86 -32.87
CA SER A 178 10.07 -31.04 -31.93
C SER A 178 10.47 -29.75 -32.66
N GLN A 179 9.66 -28.70 -32.47
CA GLN A 179 10.12 -27.36 -32.78
C GLN A 179 11.31 -27.04 -31.86
N PRO A 180 12.48 -26.65 -32.40
CA PRO A 180 13.56 -26.17 -31.57
C PRO A 180 13.15 -24.83 -30.96
N VAL A 181 13.08 -24.80 -29.64
CA VAL A 181 13.08 -23.58 -28.83
C VAL A 181 14.32 -22.79 -29.24
N ARG A 182 14.15 -21.76 -30.07
CA ARG A 182 15.16 -20.73 -30.27
C ARG A 182 15.33 -20.02 -28.94
N SER A 183 16.47 -20.29 -28.31
CA SER A 183 17.09 -19.41 -27.32
C SER A 183 17.17 -17.99 -27.90
N LEU A 184 16.32 -17.09 -27.41
CA LEU A 184 16.54 -15.65 -27.51
C LEU A 184 17.23 -15.15 -26.24
N PRO A 185 18.13 -14.16 -26.37
CA PRO A 185 19.01 -13.73 -25.31
C PRO A 185 18.28 -13.01 -24.18
N ILE A 186 18.80 -13.30 -22.98
CA ILE A 186 18.77 -12.51 -21.75
C ILE A 186 18.73 -11.00 -22.05
N GLY A 187 17.71 -10.32 -21.54
CA GLY A 187 17.67 -8.85 -21.49
C GLY A 187 16.39 -8.25 -22.09
N GLY A 188 15.32 -8.18 -21.31
CA GLY A 188 14.11 -7.47 -21.70
C GLY A 188 13.09 -7.49 -20.58
N VAL A 189 12.97 -6.36 -19.89
CA VAL A 189 11.91 -6.04 -18.92
C VAL A 189 10.54 -6.23 -19.57
N GLN A 190 9.95 -7.41 -19.39
CA GLN A 190 8.52 -7.62 -19.63
C GLN A 190 7.76 -6.83 -18.58
N GLN A 191 7.27 -5.67 -19.01
CA GLN A 191 6.22 -4.93 -18.33
C GLN A 191 5.05 -5.89 -18.11
N MET A 192 4.67 -6.07 -16.84
CA MET A 192 3.44 -6.75 -16.46
C MET A 192 2.27 -5.95 -17.03
N GLN A 193 1.65 -6.45 -18.11
CA GLN A 193 0.56 -5.81 -18.85
C GLN A 193 -0.78 -5.78 -18.08
N SER A 194 -0.75 -5.96 -16.77
CA SER A 194 -1.93 -5.97 -15.90
C SER A 194 -1.69 -5.38 -14.51
N ASP A 195 -0.67 -4.51 -14.35
CA ASP A 195 -0.57 -3.66 -13.16
C ASP A 195 -1.48 -2.43 -13.35
N PRO A 196 -2.51 -2.20 -12.50
CA PRO A 196 -3.34 -0.99 -12.57
C PRO A 196 -2.46 0.26 -12.52
N PRO A 197 -2.89 1.39 -13.13
CA PRO A 197 -2.07 2.59 -13.20
C PRO A 197 -1.69 3.03 -11.80
N ARG A 198 -0.42 2.80 -11.44
CA ARG A 198 0.21 3.45 -10.29
C ARG A 198 0.33 4.91 -10.68
N THR A 199 -0.68 5.71 -10.32
CA THR A 199 -0.52 7.15 -10.24
C THR A 199 0.63 7.39 -9.28
N ALA A 200 1.82 7.65 -9.82
CA ALA A 200 2.90 8.21 -9.06
C ALA A 200 2.34 9.49 -8.44
N ALA A 201 2.16 9.48 -7.12
CA ALA A 201 1.92 10.67 -6.34
C ALA A 201 3.14 11.55 -6.59
N GLY A 202 3.00 12.47 -7.54
CA GLY A 202 3.96 13.51 -7.81
C GLY A 202 4.16 14.24 -6.50
N TRP A 203 5.36 14.09 -5.94
CA TRP A 203 5.90 15.06 -5.01
C TRP A 203 6.04 16.36 -5.79
N ASN A 204 4.95 17.11 -5.90
CA ASN A 204 5.00 18.53 -6.17
C ASN A 204 5.73 19.16 -4.99
N THR A 205 7.05 19.20 -5.10
CA THR A 205 7.87 20.17 -4.41
C THR A 205 7.48 21.51 -4.98
N VAL A 206 6.52 22.17 -4.34
CA VAL A 206 6.23 23.59 -4.54
C VAL A 206 7.43 24.35 -3.97
N GLY A 207 8.46 24.44 -4.81
CA GLY A 207 9.59 25.31 -4.61
C GLY A 207 9.25 26.70 -5.09
N GLY A 208 9.16 27.64 -4.14
CA GLY A 208 9.76 28.95 -4.32
C GLY A 208 8.85 30.13 -4.65
N SER A 209 8.80 31.05 -3.69
CA SER A 209 8.73 32.51 -3.87
C SER A 209 7.33 33.06 -4.21
N ARG A 210 6.78 34.06 -3.52
CA ARG A 210 7.40 35.36 -3.22
C ARG A 210 6.67 36.05 -2.06
N TYR A 211 7.46 36.55 -1.11
CA TYR A 211 7.11 37.79 -0.41
C TYR A 211 7.15 38.93 -1.42
N ARG A 212 6.05 39.67 -1.54
CA ARG A 212 5.99 41.09 -1.90
C ARG A 212 4.81 41.70 -1.16
#